data_AF-A0A4Q2KLT9-F1
#
_entry.id   AF-A0A4Q2KLT9-F1
#
_cell.length_a   1.000
_cell.length_b   1.000
_cell.length_c   1.000
_cell.angle_alpha   90.00
_cell.angle_beta   90.00
_cell.angle_gamma   90.00
#
_symmetry.space_group_name_H-M   'P 1'
#
loop_
_entity.id
_entity.type
_entity.pdbx_description
1 polymer ?
#
loop_
_entity_poly.entity_id
_entity_poly.type
_entity_poly.pdbx_seq_one_letter_code
_entity_poly.pdbx_strand_id
1 'polypeptide(L)' 'MREEPSWRLPVGILGLLAGLTVYGLLIARYVPDLIDGWPAWAQTPIYLALGLVWLLPLRRFLIWMETGRWG' A
#
# COMPACT_ATOMS: atom_id res chain seq x y z
N MET A 1 22.63 13.81 9.07
CA MET A 1 22.54 12.97 7.85
C MET A 1 23.14 11.62 8.21
N ARG A 2 22.59 10.49 7.73
CA ARG A 2 23.15 9.18 8.08
C ARG A 2 24.46 8.96 7.31
N GLU A 3 25.51 8.60 8.03
CA GLU A 3 26.89 8.48 7.50
C GLU A 3 27.17 7.10 6.87
N GLU A 4 26.30 6.10 7.07
CA GLU A 4 26.50 4.74 6.58
C GLU A 4 25.36 4.25 5.66
N PRO A 5 25.68 3.57 4.53
CA PRO A 5 24.69 3.02 3.62
C PRO A 5 23.90 1.88 4.26
N SER A 6 22.57 2.02 4.31
CA SER A 6 21.65 1.02 4.85
C SER A 6 20.87 0.34 3.72
N TRP A 7 21.08 -0.96 3.53
CA TRP A 7 20.38 -1.78 2.52
C TRP A 7 18.86 -1.85 2.70
N ARG A 8 18.35 -1.57 3.92
CA ARG A 8 16.92 -1.55 4.23
C ARG A 8 16.14 -0.47 3.48
N LEU A 9 16.79 0.62 3.07
CA LEU A 9 16.14 1.70 2.34
C LEU A 9 15.79 1.27 0.91
N PRO A 10 16.73 0.83 0.06
CA PRO A 10 16.39 0.37 -1.29
C PRO A 10 15.48 -0.87 -1.26
N VAL A 11 15.72 -1.82 -0.36
CA VAL A 11 14.84 -3.00 -0.21
C VAL A 11 13.45 -2.59 0.26
N GLY A 12 13.35 -1.65 1.20
CA GLY A 12 12.07 -1.15 1.70
C GLY A 12 11.27 -0.46 0.59
N ILE A 13 11.92 0.38 -0.22
CA ILE A 13 11.27 1.03 -1.36
C ILE A 13 10.79 -0.01 -2.38
N LEU A 14 11.65 -0.97 -2.77
CA LEU A 14 11.27 -2.01 -3.72
C LEU A 14 10.13 -2.89 -3.18
N GLY A 15 10.17 -3.25 -1.90
CA GLY A 15 9.11 -4.00 -1.24
C GLY A 15 7.79 -3.23 -1.18
N LEU A 16 7.84 -1.93 -0.89
CA LEU A 16 6.66 -1.06 -0.91
C LEU A 16 6.05 -0.96 -2.31
N LEU A 17 6.89 -0.74 -3.32
CA LEU A 17 6.45 -0.67 -4.71
C LEU A 17 5.82 -2.00 -5.14
N ALA A 18 6.49 -3.13 -4.89
CA ALA A 18 5.95 -4.45 -5.20
C ALA A 18 4.63 -4.73 -4.47
N GLY A 19 4.54 -4.39 -3.18
CA GLY A 19 3.32 -4.53 -2.39
C GLY A 19 2.16 -3.69 -2.93
N LEU A 20 2.42 -2.42 -3.27
CA LEU A 20 1.45 -1.53 -3.90
C LEU A 20 1.01 -2.03 -5.28
N THR A 21 1.94 -2.53 -6.09
CA THR A 21 1.64 -3.12 -7.40
C THR A 21 0.72 -4.33 -7.23
N VAL A 22 1.07 -5.28 -6.35
CA VAL A 22 0.22 -6.45 -6.08
C VAL A 22 -1.15 -6.01 -5.58
N TYR A 23 -1.21 -5.11 -4.60
CA TYR A 23 -2.47 -4.61 -4.06
C TYR A 23 -3.35 -3.95 -5.13
N GLY A 24 -2.77 -3.07 -5.95
CA GLY A 24 -3.48 -2.42 -7.05
C GLY A 24 -3.97 -3.41 -8.11
N LEU A 25 -3.16 -4.40 -8.47
CA LEU A 25 -3.55 -5.46 -9.41
C LEU A 25 -4.68 -6.32 -8.87
N LEU A 26 -4.64 -6.69 -7.58
CA LEU A 26 -5.74 -7.43 -6.95
C LEU A 26 -7.04 -6.62 -6.98
N ILE A 27 -6.98 -5.33 -6.62
CA ILE A 27 -8.16 -4.47 -6.69
C ILE A 27 -8.67 -4.38 -8.13
N ALA A 28 -7.81 -4.04 -9.08
CA ALA A 28 -8.19 -3.88 -10.49
C ALA A 28 -8.76 -5.17 -11.09
N ARG A 29 -8.29 -6.33 -10.63
CA ARG A 29 -8.77 -7.63 -11.12
C ARG A 29 -10.10 -8.06 -10.53
N TYR A 30 -10.32 -7.83 -9.24
CA TYR A 30 -11.43 -8.46 -8.51
C TYR A 30 -12.54 -7.50 -8.09
N VAL A 31 -12.23 -6.23 -7.82
CA VAL A 31 -13.22 -5.28 -7.30
C VAL A 31 -14.25 -4.88 -8.35
N PRO A 32 -13.88 -4.56 -9.61
CA PRO A 32 -14.86 -4.23 -10.64
C PRO A 32 -15.93 -5.31 -10.85
N ASP A 33 -15.51 -6.58 -10.91
CA ASP A 33 -16.41 -7.72 -11.10
C ASP A 33 -17.37 -7.91 -9.91
N LEU A 34 -16.96 -7.52 -8.69
CA LEU A 34 -17.76 -7.68 -7.47
C LEU A 34 -18.84 -6.60 -7.31
N ILE A 35 -18.55 -5.38 -7.77
CA ILE A 35 -19.45 -4.22 -7.63
C ILE A 35 -20.09 -3.84 -8.98
N ASP A 36 -20.09 -4.78 -9.92
CA ASP A 36 -20.72 -4.58 -11.22
C ASP A 36 -22.21 -4.27 -11.05
N GLY A 37 -22.71 -3.32 -11.85
CA GLY A 37 -24.08 -2.81 -11.76
C GLY A 37 -24.36 -1.86 -10.58
N TRP A 38 -23.41 -1.60 -9.68
CA TRP A 38 -23.60 -0.61 -8.61
C TRP A 38 -23.54 0.81 -9.19
N PRO A 39 -24.35 1.76 -8.67
CA PRO A 39 -24.26 3.15 -9.09
C PRO A 39 -22.92 3.77 -8.66
N ALA A 40 -22.42 4.73 -9.42
CA ALA A 40 -21.10 5.34 -9.21
C ALA A 40 -20.89 5.86 -7.77
N TRP A 41 -21.92 6.45 -7.17
CA TRP A 41 -21.84 6.98 -5.80
C TRP A 41 -21.60 5.89 -4.74
N ALA A 42 -22.01 4.64 -5.00
CA ALA A 42 -21.77 3.50 -4.09
C ALA A 42 -20.39 2.88 -4.34
N GLN A 43 -19.89 2.92 -5.57
CA GLN A 43 -18.52 2.49 -5.88
C GLN A 43 -17.46 3.43 -5.29
N THR A 44 -17.71 4.74 -5.29
CA THR A 44 -16.78 5.76 -4.76
C THR A 44 -16.30 5.48 -3.33
N PRO A 45 -17.16 5.29 -2.31
CA PRO A 45 -16.70 5.03 -0.95
C PRO A 45 -15.91 3.72 -0.83
N ILE A 46 -16.19 2.71 -1.66
CA ILE A 46 -15.43 1.45 -1.69
C ILE A 46 -14.00 1.72 -2.15
N TYR A 47 -13.83 2.39 -3.29
CA TYR A 47 -12.50 2.74 -3.79
C TYR A 47 -11.76 3.71 -2.87
N LEU A 48 -12.45 4.65 -2.22
CA LEU A 48 -11.86 5.51 -1.20
C LEU A 48 -11.37 4.72 0.02
N ALA A 49 -12.19 3.79 0.54
CA ALA A 49 -11.80 2.94 1.65
C ALA A 49 -10.60 2.06 1.29
N LEU A 50 -10.64 1.40 0.12
CA LEU A 50 -9.51 0.60 -0.38
C LEU A 50 -8.24 1.45 -0.60
N GLY A 51 -8.40 2.68 -1.07
CA GLY A 51 -7.32 3.66 -1.21
C GLY A 51 -6.75 4.17 0.12
N LEU A 52 -7.46 3.99 1.24
CA LEU A 52 -7.01 4.39 2.58
C LEU A 52 -6.50 3.20 3.40
N VAL A 53 -7.08 2.01 3.25
CA VAL A 53 -6.77 0.82 4.05
C VAL A 53 -5.29 0.43 3.97
N TRP A 54 -4.64 0.59 2.80
CA TRP A 54 -3.22 0.27 2.64
C TRP A 54 -2.29 1.20 3.45
N LEU A 55 -2.78 2.35 3.93
CA LEU A 55 -2.01 3.26 4.79
C LEU A 55 -1.83 2.72 6.22
N LEU A 56 -2.72 1.83 6.68
CA LEU A 56 -2.67 1.26 8.03
C LEU A 56 -1.32 0.58 8.34
N PRO A 57 -0.78 -0.30 7.49
CA PRO A 57 0.55 -0.88 7.71
C PRO A 57 1.71 0.08 7.38
N LEU A 58 1.46 1.13 6.57
CA LEU A 58 2.52 1.99 6.02
C LEU A 58 3.37 2.63 7.11
N ARG A 59 2.75 3.15 8.18
CA ARG A 59 3.48 3.79 9.28
C ARG A 59 4.56 2.88 9.88
N ARG A 60 4.21 1.63 10.21
CA ARG A 60 5.14 0.66 10.80
C ARG A 60 6.24 0.28 9.82
N PHE A 61 5.89 0.13 8.55
CA PHE A 61 6.84 -0.18 7.50
C PHE A 61 7.88 0.93 7.29
N LEU A 62 7.44 2.19 7.30
CA LEU A 62 8.32 3.36 7.20
C LEU A 62 9.26 3.46 8.42
N ILE A 63 8.73 3.25 9.63
CA ILE A 63 9.57 3.20 10.85
C ILE A 63 10.60 2.09 10.76
N TRP A 64 10.22 0.91 10.25
CA TRP A 64 11.15 -0.19 10.03
C TRP A 64 12.18 0.14 8.94
N MET A 65 11.80 0.84 7.88
CA MET A 65 12.71 1.23 6.80
C MET A 65 13.71 2.30 7.25
N GLU A 66 13.33 3.15 8.20
CA GLU A 66 14.23 4.14 8.77
C GLU A 66 15.07 3.58 9.93
N THR A 67 14.44 2.99 10.95
CA THR A 67 15.11 2.64 12.22
C THR A 67 15.48 1.16 12.40
N GLY A 68 14.88 0.26 11.62
CA GLY A 68 15.08 -1.19 11.70
C GLY A 68 14.21 -1.86 12.76
N ARG A 69 13.37 -1.08 13.44
CA ARG A 69 12.41 -1.53 14.44
C ARG A 69 11.00 -1.43 13.87
N TRP A 70 10.10 -2.31 14.29
CA TRP A 70 8.70 -2.34 13.82
C TRP A 70 7.75 -1.40 14.60
N GLY A 71 8.32 -0.56 15.46
CA GLY A 71 7.68 0.45 16.32
C GLY A 71 8.75 1.24 17.05
#